data_AF-A0A5M4DGQ6-F1
#
_entry.id   AF-A0A5M4DGQ6-F1
#
_cell.length_a   1.000
_cell.length_b   1.000
_cell.length_c   1.000
_cell.angle_alpha   90.00
_cell.angle_beta   90.00
_cell.angle_gamma   90.00
#
_symmetry.space_group_name_H-M   'P 1'
#
loop_
_entity.id
_entity.type
_entity.pdbx_description
1 polymer ?
#
loop_
_entity_poly.entity_id
_entity_poly.type
_entity_poly.pdbx_seq_one_letter_code
_entity_poly.pdbx_strand_id
1 'polypeptide(L)'
;YRDDMRPTQVKLELFRGGGWPFEEFLYIDLSSLLTKDLRSIWEFADTRSEPLVCVNDWKYDTINTCVMRVRRDAGLACIYEDYASGKRYDVRFNGDQDYADASLKSADRLNLVSLFPTSDIVTYKNLLRQHRFAPRKARRAYESACIVKFGGSPKPHQVFEADYWWRHCLRRPHLVLRDRRYLVDDLQKVWTLGA
;
A
#
# COMPACT_ATOMS: atom_id res chain seq x y z
N TYR A 1 1.47 -19.24 16.22
CA TYR A 1 0.38 -18.36 15.73
C TYR A 1 -0.59 -18.11 16.86
N ARG A 2 -1.07 -16.87 17.06
CA ARG A 2 -2.08 -16.55 18.08
C ARG A 2 -3.49 -16.86 17.56
N ASP A 3 -4.39 -17.31 18.41
CA ASP A 3 -5.75 -17.71 18.00
C ASP A 3 -6.63 -16.53 17.55
N ASP A 4 -6.30 -15.31 17.97
CA ASP A 4 -6.96 -14.07 17.58
C ASP A 4 -6.27 -13.35 16.40
N MET A 5 -5.29 -14.01 15.77
CA MET A 5 -4.53 -13.47 14.65
C MET A 5 -5.42 -13.36 13.42
N ARG A 6 -5.57 -12.14 12.92
CA ARG A 6 -6.15 -11.93 11.59
C ARG A 6 -5.07 -12.22 10.54
N PRO A 7 -5.42 -12.83 9.39
CA PRO A 7 -4.46 -13.06 8.30
C PRO A 7 -3.72 -11.79 7.87
N THR A 8 -4.35 -10.62 7.97
CA THR A 8 -3.74 -9.33 7.65
C THR A 8 -2.58 -8.96 8.58
N GLN A 9 -2.54 -9.49 9.80
CA GLN A 9 -1.52 -9.15 10.81
C GLN A 9 -0.24 -9.98 10.72
N VAL A 10 -0.19 -11.01 9.86
CA VAL A 10 1.04 -11.77 9.58
C VAL A 10 2.16 -10.83 9.09
N LYS A 11 1.81 -9.75 8.39
CA LYS A 11 2.76 -8.72 7.94
C LYS A 11 3.56 -8.08 9.09
N LEU A 12 3.05 -8.08 10.32
CA LEU A 12 3.76 -7.48 11.46
C LEU A 12 5.08 -8.22 11.78
N GLU A 13 5.26 -9.46 11.31
CA GLU A 13 6.53 -10.19 11.39
C GLU A 13 7.69 -9.49 10.66
N LEU A 14 7.39 -8.63 9.69
CA LEU A 14 8.41 -7.80 9.03
C LEU A 14 9.17 -6.91 10.02
N PHE A 15 8.56 -6.56 11.15
CA PHE A 15 9.14 -5.70 12.19
C PHE A 15 9.77 -6.47 13.36
N ARG A 16 9.92 -7.80 13.27
CA ARG A 16 10.47 -8.63 14.36
C ARG A 16 11.91 -8.27 14.77
N GLY A 17 12.60 -7.39 14.03
CA GLY A 17 13.98 -6.97 14.31
C GLY A 17 15.03 -8.05 14.04
N GLY A 18 14.64 -9.27 13.63
CA GLY A 18 15.53 -10.42 13.50
C GLY A 18 14.91 -11.60 12.73
N GLY A 19 15.74 -12.42 12.09
CA GLY A 19 15.31 -13.64 11.39
C GLY A 19 15.18 -13.51 9.87
N TRP A 20 15.21 -12.29 9.34
CA TRP A 20 15.40 -12.04 7.91
C TRP A 20 16.89 -12.16 7.54
N PRO A 21 17.22 -12.74 6.38
CA PRO A 21 18.62 -12.86 5.91
C PRO A 21 19.20 -11.52 5.42
N PHE A 22 18.36 -10.48 5.32
CA PHE A 22 18.74 -9.15 4.84
C PHE A 22 18.59 -8.12 5.96
N GLU A 23 19.50 -7.14 6.00
CA GLU A 23 19.44 -5.99 6.91
C GLU A 23 18.43 -4.92 6.44
N GLU A 24 18.14 -4.90 5.14
CA GLU A 24 17.24 -3.93 4.52
C GLU A 24 16.49 -4.57 3.37
N PHE A 25 15.20 -4.26 3.23
CA PHE A 25 14.38 -4.77 2.14
C PHE A 25 13.24 -3.81 1.79
N LEU A 26 12.79 -3.90 0.53
CA LEU A 26 11.57 -3.26 0.07
C LEU A 26 10.42 -4.28 0.09
N TYR A 27 9.42 -4.02 0.92
CA TYR A 27 8.16 -4.75 0.96
C TYR A 27 7.11 -4.07 0.08
N ILE A 28 6.38 -4.87 -0.70
CA ILE A 28 5.26 -4.42 -1.53
C ILE A 28 4.10 -5.41 -1.36
N ASP A 29 2.92 -4.91 -1.03
CA ASP A 29 1.71 -5.72 -0.92
C ASP A 29 1.38 -6.40 -2.25
N LEU A 30 0.94 -7.67 -2.18
CA LEU A 30 0.52 -8.47 -3.35
C LEU A 30 -0.62 -7.85 -4.18
N SER A 31 -1.39 -6.92 -3.60
CA SER A 31 -2.43 -6.20 -4.35
C SER A 31 -1.91 -4.90 -4.99
N SER A 32 -0.65 -4.86 -5.39
CA SER A 32 -0.01 -3.74 -6.08
C SER A 32 0.50 -4.19 -7.44
N LEU A 33 0.49 -3.28 -8.42
CA LEU A 33 1.11 -3.49 -9.72
C LEU A 33 2.28 -2.53 -9.91
N LEU A 34 3.41 -3.06 -10.40
CA LEU A 34 4.61 -2.29 -10.70
C LEU A 34 4.52 -1.81 -12.15
N THR A 35 4.15 -0.56 -12.36
CA THR A 35 3.93 0.00 -13.70
C THR A 35 5.21 0.43 -14.39
N LYS A 36 6.29 0.54 -13.62
CA LYS A 36 7.63 0.95 -14.07
C LYS A 36 8.70 0.30 -13.20
N ASP A 37 9.94 0.49 -13.63
CA ASP A 37 11.12 0.21 -12.83
C ASP A 37 11.11 0.97 -11.49
N LEU A 38 11.64 0.33 -10.44
CA LEU A 38 11.58 0.81 -9.06
C LEU A 38 12.81 1.61 -8.62
N ARG A 39 13.77 1.93 -9.51
CA ARG A 39 14.99 2.66 -9.13
C ARG A 39 14.69 3.95 -8.39
N SER A 40 13.72 4.76 -8.81
CA SER A 40 13.40 6.02 -8.13
C SER A 40 12.90 5.82 -6.69
N ILE A 41 12.11 4.76 -6.45
CA ILE A 41 11.63 4.40 -5.11
C ILE A 41 12.82 4.00 -4.23
N TRP A 42 13.71 3.16 -4.77
CA TRP A 42 14.88 2.69 -4.03
C TRP A 42 15.88 3.82 -3.75
N GLU A 43 16.24 4.61 -4.75
CA GLU A 43 17.13 5.77 -4.63
C GLU A 43 16.61 6.78 -3.61
N PHE A 44 15.29 7.04 -3.60
CA PHE A 44 14.69 7.86 -2.55
C PHE A 44 14.86 7.23 -1.17
N ALA A 45 14.52 5.94 -1.02
CA ALA A 45 14.62 5.24 0.26
C ALA A 45 16.03 5.22 0.83
N ASP A 46 17.06 5.08 -0.02
CA ASP A 46 18.48 5.08 0.35
C ASP A 46 18.93 6.44 0.89
N THR A 47 18.30 7.54 0.45
CA THR A 47 18.62 8.89 0.97
C THR A 47 18.06 9.16 2.37
N ARG A 48 17.20 8.27 2.89
CA ARG A 48 16.55 8.43 4.19
C ARG A 48 17.34 7.68 5.27
N SER A 49 17.62 8.36 6.39
CA SER A 49 18.30 7.74 7.53
C SER A 49 17.34 6.93 8.40
N GLU A 50 16.07 7.29 8.40
CA GLU A 50 15.00 6.64 9.17
C GLU A 50 14.89 5.17 8.77
N PRO A 51 14.71 4.23 9.72
CA PRO A 51 14.71 2.80 9.41
C PRO A 51 13.44 2.35 8.67
N LEU A 52 12.33 3.08 8.81
CA LEU A 52 11.09 2.83 8.06
C LEU A 52 10.84 3.97 7.08
N VAL A 53 10.71 3.64 5.79
CA VAL A 53 10.15 4.55 4.79
C VAL A 53 8.87 3.93 4.26
N CYS A 54 7.75 4.61 4.38
CA CYS A 54 6.44 4.07 3.98
C CYS A 54 5.58 5.12 3.28
N VAL A 55 4.33 4.76 2.96
CA VAL A 55 3.40 5.66 2.28
C VAL A 55 2.53 6.35 3.32
N ASN A 56 2.15 7.61 3.10
CA ASN A 56 1.08 8.21 3.89
C ASN A 56 -0.27 7.67 3.42
N ASP A 57 -1.17 7.31 4.33
CA ASP A 57 -2.49 6.86 3.92
C ASP A 57 -3.26 7.94 3.15
N TRP A 58 -3.91 7.54 2.07
CA TRP A 58 -4.59 8.49 1.18
C TRP A 58 -5.91 9.04 1.74
N LYS A 59 -6.36 8.55 2.91
CA LYS A 59 -7.64 8.91 3.50
C LYS A 59 -7.51 9.38 4.95
N TYR A 60 -6.57 8.84 5.71
CA TYR A 60 -6.42 9.13 7.14
C TYR A 60 -5.00 9.58 7.47
N ASP A 61 -4.86 10.29 8.59
CA ASP A 61 -3.56 10.75 9.08
C ASP A 61 -2.83 9.61 9.82
N THR A 62 -2.31 8.68 9.03
CA THR A 62 -1.67 7.45 9.49
C THR A 62 -0.76 6.91 8.39
N ILE A 63 0.25 6.12 8.78
CA ILE A 63 1.08 5.40 7.81
C ILE A 63 0.27 4.37 7.02
N ASN A 64 0.74 4.00 5.84
CA ASN A 64 0.24 2.89 5.05
C ASN A 64 1.36 1.87 4.80
N THR A 65 1.09 0.61 5.16
CA THR A 65 2.05 -0.50 5.12
C THR A 65 2.04 -1.26 3.80
N CYS A 66 1.51 -0.67 2.72
CA CYS A 66 1.42 -1.34 1.43
C CYS A 66 2.72 -1.34 0.63
N VAL A 67 3.57 -0.34 0.84
CA VAL A 67 4.92 -0.23 0.27
C VAL A 67 5.79 0.32 1.38
N MET A 68 6.83 -0.41 1.73
CA MET A 68 7.72 -0.04 2.83
C MET A 68 9.14 -0.41 2.48
N ARG A 69 10.09 0.51 2.65
CA ARG A 69 11.46 0.10 2.91
C ARG A 69 11.59 -0.10 4.41
N VAL A 70 12.07 -1.28 4.82
CA VAL A 70 12.30 -1.64 6.22
C VAL A 70 13.78 -1.98 6.37
N ARG A 71 14.46 -1.23 7.24
CA ARG A 71 15.81 -1.55 7.73
C ARG A 71 15.69 -2.17 9.12
N ARG A 72 16.49 -3.19 9.41
CA ARG A 72 16.59 -3.78 10.75
C ARG A 72 16.98 -2.68 11.74
N ASP A 73 16.11 -2.46 12.71
CA ASP A 73 16.30 -1.46 13.74
C ASP A 73 15.56 -1.89 15.01
N ALA A 74 16.23 -1.78 16.16
CA ALA A 74 15.65 -2.17 17.44
C ALA A 74 14.46 -1.29 17.84
N GLY A 75 14.41 -0.04 17.39
CA GLY A 75 13.31 0.88 17.63
C GLY A 75 12.01 0.48 16.92
N LEU A 76 12.11 -0.21 15.77
CA LEU A 76 10.94 -0.75 15.07
C LEU A 76 10.42 -2.06 15.67
N ALA A 77 11.22 -2.75 16.51
CA ALA A 77 10.85 -4.03 17.12
C ALA A 77 9.60 -3.93 18.01
N CYS A 78 9.33 -2.75 18.57
CA CYS A 78 8.14 -2.49 19.39
C CYS A 78 6.84 -2.90 18.70
N ILE A 79 6.74 -2.76 17.37
CA ILE A 79 5.55 -3.14 16.60
C ILE A 79 5.26 -4.64 16.74
N TYR A 80 6.29 -5.46 16.55
CA TYR A 80 6.13 -6.91 16.65
C TYR A 80 6.07 -7.39 18.11
N GLU A 81 6.80 -6.75 19.02
CA GLU A 81 6.80 -7.10 20.45
C GLU A 81 5.44 -6.82 21.10
N ASP A 82 4.84 -5.66 20.84
CA ASP A 82 3.47 -5.35 21.24
C ASP A 82 2.49 -6.40 20.69
N TYR A 83 2.68 -6.76 19.42
CA TYR A 83 1.84 -7.74 18.76
C TYR A 83 1.98 -9.15 19.36
N ALA A 84 3.21 -9.60 19.60
CA ALA A 84 3.52 -10.90 20.18
C ALA A 84 3.06 -11.01 21.64
N SER A 85 3.18 -9.92 22.40
CA SER A 85 2.87 -9.88 23.84
C SER A 85 1.38 -9.86 24.19
N GLY A 86 0.49 -9.61 23.23
CA GLY A 86 -0.94 -9.49 23.53
C GLY A 86 -1.52 -8.11 23.33
N LYS A 87 -0.68 -7.07 23.26
CA LYS A 87 -1.10 -5.67 23.40
C LYS A 87 -2.11 -5.26 22.34
N ARG A 88 -3.10 -4.50 22.78
CA ARG A 88 -4.20 -3.97 21.96
C ARG A 88 -4.19 -2.46 22.00
N TYR A 89 -4.49 -1.89 20.85
CA TYR A 89 -4.63 -0.45 20.64
C TYR A 89 -6.06 -0.16 20.24
N ASP A 90 -6.59 0.98 20.70
CA ASP A 90 -7.87 1.49 20.22
C ASP A 90 -7.66 2.08 18.82
N VAL A 91 -7.87 1.25 17.81
CA VAL A 91 -7.63 1.57 16.40
C VAL A 91 -8.91 1.53 15.59
N ARG A 92 -8.95 2.34 14.54
CA ARG A 92 -10.11 2.43 13.65
C ARG A 92 -10.37 1.11 12.94
N PHE A 93 -9.31 0.48 12.42
CA PHE A 93 -9.38 -0.81 11.76
C PHE A 93 -8.41 -1.78 12.41
N ASN A 94 -8.92 -2.94 12.82
CA ASN A 94 -8.10 -4.05 13.32
C ASN A 94 -7.37 -4.74 12.15
N GLY A 95 -6.37 -4.05 11.61
CA GLY A 95 -5.46 -4.49 10.56
C GLY A 95 -4.00 -4.20 10.94
N ASP A 96 -3.06 -4.57 10.07
CA ASP A 96 -1.62 -4.36 10.26
C ASP A 96 -1.23 -2.87 10.24
N GLN A 97 -1.84 -2.10 9.34
CA GLN A 97 -1.53 -0.68 9.15
C GLN A 97 -1.78 0.15 10.42
N ASP A 98 -3.02 0.21 10.87
CA ASP A 98 -3.39 1.01 12.04
C ASP A 98 -2.69 0.48 13.32
N TYR A 99 -2.41 -0.83 13.38
CA TYR A 99 -1.68 -1.41 14.51
C TYR A 99 -0.24 -0.92 14.57
N ALA A 100 0.48 -0.93 13.44
CA ALA A 100 1.85 -0.45 13.36
C ALA A 100 1.94 1.05 13.71
N ASP A 101 1.02 1.85 13.17
CA ASP A 101 0.92 3.28 13.47
C ASP A 101 0.67 3.54 14.97
N ALA A 102 -0.28 2.83 15.56
CA ALA A 102 -0.63 2.98 16.97
C ALA A 102 0.51 2.52 17.90
N SER A 103 1.21 1.44 17.55
CA SER A 103 2.38 0.98 18.29
C SER A 103 3.50 2.03 18.28
N LEU A 104 3.84 2.56 17.11
CA LEU A 104 4.86 3.61 16.98
C LEU A 104 4.49 4.89 17.75
N LYS A 105 3.21 5.30 17.70
CA LYS A 105 2.69 6.43 18.49
C LYS A 105 2.77 6.16 19.99
N SER A 106 2.35 4.98 20.43
CA SER A 106 2.40 4.61 21.86
C SER A 106 3.82 4.53 22.41
N ALA A 107 4.81 4.22 21.58
CA ALA A 107 6.21 4.12 21.97
C ALA A 107 7.00 5.42 21.79
N ASP A 108 6.37 6.50 21.29
CA ASP A 108 7.04 7.74 20.88
C ASP A 108 8.19 7.50 19.91
N ARG A 109 7.87 6.81 18.80
CA ARG A 109 8.82 6.36 17.76
C ARG A 109 8.46 6.80 16.35
N LEU A 110 7.55 7.77 16.20
CA LEU A 110 7.22 8.32 14.87
C LEU A 110 8.42 8.99 14.18
N ASN A 111 9.41 9.43 14.94
CA ASN A 111 10.67 9.96 14.41
C ASN A 111 11.50 8.92 13.63
N LEU A 112 11.16 7.64 13.72
CA LEU A 112 11.79 6.56 12.94
C LEU A 112 11.14 6.33 11.57
N VAL A 113 10.17 7.17 11.19
CA VAL A 113 9.39 7.02 9.97
C VAL A 113 9.64 8.19 9.03
N SER A 114 9.98 7.86 7.79
CA SER A 114 9.96 8.77 6.65
C SER A 114 8.86 8.36 5.67
N LEU A 115 8.43 9.31 4.82
CA LEU A 115 7.36 9.07 3.85
C LEU A 115 7.88 9.12 2.42
N PHE A 116 7.50 8.13 1.61
CA PHE A 116 7.69 8.17 0.17
C PHE A 116 6.96 9.36 -0.45
N PRO A 117 7.48 9.94 -1.54
CA PRO A 117 6.76 10.94 -2.31
C PRO A 117 5.46 10.34 -2.86
N THR A 118 4.36 11.06 -2.70
CA THR A 118 3.02 10.60 -3.10
C THR A 118 2.84 10.45 -4.62
N SER A 119 3.77 10.96 -5.43
CA SER A 119 3.75 10.89 -6.89
C SER A 119 4.03 9.49 -7.45
N ASP A 120 4.80 8.69 -6.72
CA ASP A 120 5.36 7.44 -7.23
C ASP A 120 4.49 6.24 -6.88
N ILE A 121 3.62 6.40 -5.87
CA ILE A 121 2.73 5.36 -5.37
C ILE A 121 1.31 5.91 -5.29
N VAL A 122 0.44 5.39 -6.15
CA VAL A 122 -0.95 5.85 -6.29
C VAL A 122 -1.93 4.72 -6.06
N THR A 123 -3.17 5.02 -5.66
CA THR A 123 -4.22 3.98 -5.58
C THR A 123 -5.10 3.99 -6.81
N TYR A 124 -5.48 2.80 -7.28
CA TYR A 124 -6.41 2.63 -8.40
C TYR A 124 -7.74 3.36 -8.14
N LYS A 125 -8.25 3.29 -6.90
CA LYS A 125 -9.50 3.99 -6.51
C LYS A 125 -9.39 5.50 -6.60
N ASN A 126 -8.26 6.08 -6.18
CA ASN A 126 -8.07 7.52 -6.29
C ASN A 126 -7.92 7.95 -7.74
N LEU A 127 -7.18 7.19 -8.55
CA LEU A 127 -7.09 7.42 -9.99
C LEU A 127 -8.46 7.38 -10.66
N LEU A 128 -9.25 6.33 -10.41
CA LEU A 128 -10.61 6.20 -10.97
C LEU A 128 -11.52 7.34 -10.52
N ARG A 129 -11.48 7.72 -9.23
CA ARG A 129 -12.27 8.84 -8.71
C ARG A 129 -11.85 10.16 -9.34
N GLN A 130 -10.55 10.40 -9.47
CA GLN A 130 -9.99 11.62 -10.07
C GLN A 130 -10.29 11.69 -11.57
N HIS A 131 -10.25 10.56 -12.28
CA HIS A 131 -10.55 10.46 -13.70
C HIS A 131 -11.94 11.04 -14.03
N ARG A 132 -12.93 10.81 -13.17
CA ARG A 132 -14.31 11.28 -13.37
C ARG A 132 -14.45 12.80 -13.50
N PHE A 133 -13.53 13.57 -12.90
CA PHE A 133 -13.59 15.03 -12.85
C PHE A 133 -12.39 15.71 -13.52
N ALA A 134 -11.24 15.05 -13.55
CA ALA A 134 -10.00 15.56 -14.14
C ALA A 134 -9.22 14.43 -14.86
N PRO A 135 -9.70 13.96 -16.03
CA PRO A 135 -9.10 12.83 -16.75
C PRO A 135 -7.61 12.98 -17.03
N ARG A 136 -7.21 14.18 -17.50
CA ARG A 136 -5.81 14.49 -17.81
C ARG A 136 -4.92 14.45 -16.55
N LYS A 137 -5.44 14.90 -15.40
CA LYS A 137 -4.69 14.86 -14.14
C LYS A 137 -4.52 13.43 -13.63
N ALA A 138 -5.58 12.62 -13.72
CA ALA A 138 -5.51 11.20 -13.37
C ALA A 138 -4.55 10.43 -14.28
N ARG A 139 -4.56 10.72 -15.60
CA ARG A 139 -3.62 10.12 -16.55
C ARG A 139 -2.18 10.46 -16.21
N ARG A 140 -1.87 11.73 -15.96
CA ARG A 140 -0.52 12.16 -15.54
C ARG A 140 -0.07 11.51 -14.24
N ALA A 141 -0.98 11.36 -13.26
CA ALA A 141 -0.66 10.69 -12.00
C ALA A 141 -0.37 9.19 -12.19
N TYR A 142 -1.12 8.52 -13.07
CA TYR A 142 -0.81 7.14 -13.46
C TYR A 142 0.53 7.05 -14.20
N GLU A 143 0.75 7.95 -15.17
CA GLU A 143 1.99 8.00 -15.97
C GLU A 143 3.20 8.43 -15.16
N SER A 144 3.06 9.09 -14.00
CA SER A 144 4.17 9.37 -13.10
C SER A 144 4.48 8.19 -12.19
N ALA A 145 3.45 7.49 -11.72
CA ALA A 145 3.58 6.44 -10.72
C ALA A 145 4.42 5.23 -11.19
N CYS A 146 5.17 4.66 -10.24
CA CYS A 146 5.86 3.38 -10.38
C CYS A 146 5.03 2.23 -9.81
N ILE A 147 4.13 2.52 -8.85
CA ILE A 147 3.30 1.52 -8.19
C ILE A 147 1.84 1.96 -8.17
N VAL A 148 0.95 1.06 -8.62
CA VAL A 148 -0.50 1.21 -8.50
C VAL A 148 -1.05 0.24 -7.47
N LYS A 149 -1.50 0.76 -6.34
CA LYS A 149 -2.08 0.00 -5.24
C LYS A 149 -3.59 -0.24 -5.42
N PHE A 150 -4.00 -1.50 -5.27
CA PHE A 150 -5.40 -1.92 -5.23
C PHE A 150 -5.82 -2.19 -3.78
N GLY A 151 -6.34 -1.15 -3.11
CA GLY A 151 -6.87 -1.23 -1.74
C GLY A 151 -8.32 -1.72 -1.71
N GLY A 152 -8.59 -2.83 -1.01
CA GLY A 152 -9.91 -3.47 -0.96
C GLY A 152 -10.32 -4.09 -2.30
N SER A 153 -11.55 -3.83 -2.76
CA SER A 153 -12.05 -4.23 -4.09
C SER A 153 -12.11 -3.02 -5.05
N PRO A 154 -11.78 -3.18 -6.34
CA PRO A 154 -11.36 -4.43 -6.98
C PRO A 154 -9.94 -4.84 -6.58
N LYS A 155 -9.68 -6.16 -6.61
CA LYS A 155 -8.33 -6.71 -6.71
C LYS A 155 -7.82 -6.54 -8.16
N PRO A 156 -6.49 -6.58 -8.39
CA PRO A 156 -5.93 -6.32 -9.72
C PRO A 156 -6.58 -7.14 -10.84
N HIS A 157 -6.67 -8.46 -10.67
CA HIS A 157 -7.27 -9.36 -11.66
C HIS A 157 -8.73 -9.04 -12.00
N GLN A 158 -9.52 -8.61 -11.00
CA GLN A 158 -10.94 -8.30 -11.17
C GLN A 158 -11.17 -7.13 -12.13
N VAL A 159 -10.21 -6.22 -12.26
CA VAL A 159 -10.33 -5.10 -13.21
C VAL A 159 -10.31 -5.57 -14.67
N PHE A 160 -9.76 -6.75 -14.95
CA PHE A 160 -9.76 -7.35 -16.29
C PHE A 160 -11.03 -8.15 -16.59
N GLU A 161 -11.81 -8.51 -15.56
CA GLU A 161 -13.01 -9.32 -15.70
C GLU A 161 -14.21 -8.46 -16.16
N ALA A 162 -14.97 -8.97 -17.13
CA ALA A 162 -16.12 -8.25 -17.65
C ALA A 162 -17.23 -8.09 -16.58
N ASP A 163 -17.44 -9.11 -15.75
CA ASP A 163 -18.47 -9.16 -14.71
C ASP A 163 -18.26 -8.08 -13.63
N TYR A 164 -17.02 -7.75 -13.28
CA TYR A 164 -16.68 -6.64 -12.40
C TYR A 164 -17.21 -5.34 -12.99
N TRP A 165 -16.95 -5.08 -14.26
CA TRP A 165 -17.44 -3.87 -14.93
C TRP A 165 -18.95 -3.84 -15.04
N TRP A 166 -19.61 -4.97 -15.33
CA TRP A 166 -21.07 -5.07 -15.30
C TRP A 166 -21.62 -4.69 -13.91
N ARG A 167 -21.11 -5.30 -12.84
CA ARG A 167 -21.53 -5.01 -11.46
C ARG A 167 -21.23 -3.57 -11.04
N HIS A 168 -20.08 -3.03 -11.42
CA HIS A 168 -19.68 -1.64 -11.16
C HIS A 168 -20.63 -0.66 -11.87
N CYS A 169 -20.94 -0.93 -13.13
CA CYS A 169 -21.82 -0.13 -13.96
C CYS A 169 -23.27 -0.14 -13.44
N LEU A 170 -23.79 -1.31 -13.03
CA LEU A 170 -25.13 -1.42 -12.45
C LEU A 170 -25.28 -0.61 -11.16
N ARG A 171 -24.23 -0.56 -10.32
CA ARG A 171 -24.25 0.23 -9.08
C ARG A 171 -24.10 1.74 -9.33
N ARG A 172 -23.56 2.13 -10.49
CA ARG A 172 -23.27 3.53 -10.84
C ARG A 172 -23.56 3.80 -12.32
N PRO A 173 -24.84 3.70 -12.76
CA PRO A 173 -25.18 3.76 -14.18
C PRO A 173 -24.80 5.10 -14.83
N HIS A 174 -24.86 6.20 -14.08
CA HIS A 174 -24.45 7.53 -14.56
C HIS A 174 -22.93 7.67 -14.82
N LEU A 175 -22.11 6.69 -14.41
CA LEU A 175 -20.66 6.71 -14.61
C LEU A 175 -20.17 5.69 -15.65
N VAL A 176 -21.05 4.86 -16.25
CA VAL A 176 -20.63 3.78 -17.17
C VAL A 176 -19.72 4.29 -18.27
N LEU A 177 -20.13 5.35 -18.98
CA LEU A 177 -19.37 5.88 -20.11
C LEU A 177 -18.00 6.44 -19.72
N ARG A 178 -17.82 6.82 -18.44
CA ARG A 178 -16.56 7.38 -17.93
C ARG A 178 -15.68 6.31 -17.29
N ASP A 179 -16.26 5.41 -16.52
CA ASP A 179 -15.50 4.46 -15.73
C ASP A 179 -15.18 3.18 -16.51
N ARG A 180 -16.01 2.80 -17.49
CA ARG A 180 -15.90 1.52 -18.18
C ARG A 180 -14.48 1.30 -18.70
N ARG A 181 -13.88 0.19 -18.28
CA ARG A 181 -12.53 -0.23 -18.68
C ARG A 181 -11.43 0.79 -18.34
N TYR A 182 -11.62 1.64 -17.33
CA TYR A 182 -10.60 2.60 -16.92
C TYR A 182 -9.26 1.90 -16.60
N LEU A 183 -8.22 2.29 -17.35
CA LEU A 183 -6.85 1.76 -17.32
C LEU A 183 -6.72 0.25 -17.58
N VAL A 184 -7.75 -0.44 -18.06
CA VAL A 184 -7.68 -1.90 -18.31
C VAL A 184 -6.53 -2.24 -19.24
N ASP A 185 -6.43 -1.55 -20.38
CA ASP A 185 -5.45 -1.89 -21.40
C ASP A 185 -4.01 -1.54 -20.95
N ASP A 186 -3.83 -0.46 -20.19
CA ASP A 186 -2.52 -0.09 -19.63
C ASP A 186 -2.07 -1.07 -18.54
N LEU A 187 -2.98 -1.45 -17.63
CA LEU A 187 -2.68 -2.36 -16.52
C LEU A 187 -2.53 -3.82 -16.99
N GLN A 188 -3.26 -4.22 -18.03
CA GLN A 188 -3.17 -5.57 -18.59
C GLN A 188 -1.80 -5.83 -19.18
N LYS A 189 -1.21 -4.83 -19.88
CA LYS A 189 0.18 -4.93 -20.39
C LYS A 189 1.16 -5.27 -19.29
N VAL A 190 1.06 -4.57 -18.15
CA VAL A 190 1.93 -4.79 -16.99
C VAL A 190 1.65 -6.15 -16.34
N TRP A 191 0.38 -6.54 -16.23
CA TRP A 191 -0.02 -7.81 -15.62
C TRP A 191 0.46 -9.03 -16.41
N THR A 192 0.35 -9.00 -17.74
CA THR A 192 0.74 -10.12 -18.61
C THR A 192 2.23 -10.21 -18.88
N LEU A 193 2.97 -9.10 -18.78
CA LEU A 193 4.43 -9.11 -18.94
C LEU A 193 5.16 -9.72 -17.73
N GLY A 194 4.47 -9.89 -16.60
CA GLY A 194 4.98 -10.54 -15.39
C GLY A 194 4.44 -11.94 -15.12
N ALA A 195 3.65 -12.52 -16.04
CA ALA A 195 3.08 -13.87 -15.96
C ALA A 195 3.72 -14.79 -17.00
#